data_AF-A0A9D4YZ24-F1
#
_entry.id   AF-A0A9D4YZ24-F1
#
_cell.length_a   1.000
_cell.length_b   1.000
_cell.length_c   1.000
_cell.angle_alpha   90.00
_cell.angle_beta   90.00
_cell.angle_gamma   90.00
#
_symmetry.space_group_name_H-M   'P 1'
#
loop_
_entity.id
_entity.type
_entity.pdbx_description
1 polymer ?
#
loop_
_entity_poly.entity_id
_entity_poly.type
_entity_poly.pdbx_seq_one_letter_code
_entity_poly.pdbx_strand_id
1 'polypeptide(L)'
;MRVALLLLALMSVTDAREQQPKCPAQTSLFGAALQSLESAWLRSAENTRCWSFAVKDTDGEETVNMNAVRLNSGHMLPSVGLGVYKSASGGECYQAVLSALKLGYRHIDTAQIYGNEADVGRAVADSGLPRDQVFITTKMWTSNWGFDKAAAGIRQSLAELGTPYVDLFLLHAPGDPATRADTWRALEEAVREGLIRSIGVSNFGVPHLLKLAETASVKPAVNQIELHPWQQRPDVEAHCRAEGIVLEAYSPLAKAQKLGDPVVRQVAERLGVTPAQVLLRWSLQKGFVPLPKSNSPDRQRSNLDVFRFELGAEDMATLDGLESGLVTGWDPIANNPV
;
A
#
# COMPACT_ATOMS: atom_id res chain seq x y z
N MET A 1 -15.29 -37.45 -24.40
CA MET A 1 -14.50 -36.40 -25.08
C MET A 1 -13.35 -36.02 -24.16
N ARG A 2 -12.25 -36.80 -24.21
CA ARG A 2 -10.89 -36.40 -24.68
C ARG A 2 -10.29 -35.26 -23.84
N VAL A 3 -9.24 -35.42 -23.02
CA VAL A 3 -8.33 -36.55 -22.71
C VAL A 3 -7.81 -36.35 -21.28
N ALA A 4 -7.84 -37.42 -20.49
CA ALA A 4 -7.09 -37.61 -19.24
C ALA A 4 -6.43 -39.00 -19.30
N LEU A 5 -5.32 -39.17 -18.56
CA LEU A 5 -4.50 -40.37 -18.34
C LEU A 5 -3.44 -40.77 -19.38
N LEU A 6 -2.19 -40.88 -18.89
CA LEU A 6 -1.15 -41.90 -19.10
C LEU A 6 -0.06 -41.51 -18.06
N LEU A 7 0.57 -42.33 -17.20
CA LEU A 7 0.85 -43.76 -17.16
C LEU A 7 1.25 -44.14 -15.72
N LEU A 8 0.85 -45.34 -15.29
CA LEU A 8 1.32 -46.03 -14.08
C LEU A 8 1.60 -47.48 -14.50
N ALA A 9 2.83 -47.95 -14.32
CA ALA A 9 3.29 -49.36 -14.24
C ALA A 9 4.83 -49.38 -14.40
N LEU A 10 5.66 -50.17 -13.73
CA LEU A 10 5.52 -51.24 -12.72
C LEU A 10 6.96 -51.62 -12.26
N MET A 11 7.02 -52.37 -11.16
CA MET A 11 8.09 -53.30 -10.73
C MET A 11 9.04 -52.87 -9.60
N SER A 12 8.78 -53.52 -8.46
CA SER A 12 9.65 -53.75 -7.31
C SER A 12 10.81 -54.69 -7.63
N VAL A 13 12.01 -54.35 -7.15
CA VAL A 13 13.04 -55.33 -6.73
C VAL A 13 13.71 -54.77 -5.48
N THR A 14 13.80 -55.60 -4.45
CA THR A 14 14.45 -55.34 -3.16
C THR A 14 15.94 -55.72 -3.19
N ASP A 15 16.72 -54.91 -2.45
CA ASP A 15 17.84 -55.28 -1.56
C ASP A 15 19.31 -55.16 -2.01
N ALA A 16 20.11 -54.75 -1.00
CA ALA A 16 21.57 -54.81 -0.80
C ALA A 16 22.55 -53.73 -1.34
N ARG A 17 22.92 -52.83 -0.40
CA ARG A 17 24.25 -52.26 -0.04
C ARG A 17 25.17 -51.64 -1.11
N GLU A 18 25.51 -50.34 -0.96
CA GLU A 18 26.88 -49.84 -0.66
C GLU A 18 26.98 -48.29 -0.60
N GLN A 19 28.13 -47.80 -0.12
CA GLN A 19 28.45 -46.51 0.52
C GLN A 19 28.43 -45.22 -0.36
N GLN A 20 27.94 -44.11 0.24
CA GLN A 20 28.18 -42.64 0.10
C GLN A 20 28.95 -42.02 -1.10
N PRO A 21 28.56 -40.81 -1.61
CA PRO A 21 28.94 -39.53 -0.96
C PRO A 21 27.88 -38.40 -0.97
N LYS A 22 28.04 -37.43 -0.05
CA LYS A 22 27.27 -36.17 0.04
C LYS A 22 27.64 -35.21 -1.12
N CYS A 23 26.64 -34.57 -1.74
CA CYS A 23 26.77 -33.41 -2.65
C CYS A 23 25.60 -32.42 -2.41
N PRO A 24 25.71 -31.13 -2.80
CA PRO A 24 25.23 -29.99 -2.04
C PRO A 24 23.79 -29.59 -2.40
N ALA A 25 23.20 -28.80 -1.51
CA ALA A 25 21.89 -28.18 -1.68
C ALA A 25 21.77 -27.47 -3.03
N GLN A 26 20.90 -27.99 -3.90
CA GLN A 26 20.35 -27.24 -5.02
C GLN A 26 19.38 -26.20 -4.46
N THR A 27 19.88 -25.01 -4.15
CA THR A 27 19.06 -23.81 -4.00
C THR A 27 18.58 -23.38 -5.39
N SER A 28 17.44 -23.94 -5.79
CA SER A 28 16.36 -23.30 -6.54
C SER A 28 16.76 -22.20 -7.55
N LEU A 29 17.07 -22.63 -8.78
CA LEU A 29 16.96 -21.80 -9.99
C LEU A 29 15.51 -21.32 -10.25
N PHE A 30 14.52 -21.96 -9.62
CA PHE A 30 13.10 -21.60 -9.74
C PHE A 30 12.76 -20.26 -9.05
N GLY A 31 13.31 -19.99 -7.88
CA GLY A 31 13.04 -18.77 -7.10
C GLY A 31 13.51 -17.49 -7.80
N ALA A 32 14.67 -17.52 -8.45
CA ALA A 32 15.20 -16.36 -9.18
C ALA A 32 14.42 -16.08 -10.48
N ALA A 33 13.97 -17.14 -11.18
CA ALA A 33 13.16 -17.02 -12.38
C ALA A 33 11.77 -16.43 -12.08
N LEU A 34 11.12 -16.86 -10.99
CA LEU A 34 9.86 -16.29 -10.51
C LEU A 34 10.02 -14.81 -10.08
N GLN A 35 11.05 -14.47 -9.31
CA GLN A 35 11.33 -13.07 -8.94
C GLN A 35 11.54 -12.15 -10.17
N SER A 36 12.16 -12.66 -11.23
CA SER A 36 12.40 -11.91 -12.47
C SER A 36 11.12 -11.63 -13.29
N LEU A 37 10.19 -12.59 -13.32
CA LEU A 37 8.89 -12.46 -14.00
C LEU A 37 7.88 -11.66 -13.16
N GLU A 38 7.94 -11.78 -11.82
CA GLU A 38 7.06 -11.08 -10.87
C GLU A 38 7.35 -9.57 -10.80
N SER A 39 8.63 -9.19 -10.81
CA SER A 39 9.04 -7.79 -10.89
C SER A 39 8.74 -7.16 -12.26
N ALA A 40 8.50 -7.98 -13.29
CA ALA A 40 8.05 -7.50 -14.60
C ALA A 40 6.55 -7.15 -14.65
N TRP A 41 5.69 -7.63 -13.75
CA TRP A 41 4.24 -7.34 -13.79
C TRP A 41 3.90 -5.90 -13.41
N LEU A 42 4.57 -5.33 -12.40
CA LEU A 42 4.46 -3.90 -12.04
C LEU A 42 5.25 -2.99 -12.99
N ARG A 43 6.34 -3.50 -13.58
CA ARG A 43 7.08 -2.82 -14.65
C ARG A 43 6.42 -2.97 -16.03
N SER A 44 5.37 -3.78 -16.14
CA SER A 44 4.61 -3.85 -17.39
C SER A 44 3.90 -2.52 -17.57
N ALA A 45 4.09 -1.91 -18.74
CA ALA A 45 3.46 -0.65 -19.10
C ALA A 45 1.92 -0.69 -19.03
N GLU A 46 1.34 -1.90 -18.93
CA GLU A 46 -0.10 -2.12 -18.75
C GLU A 46 -0.59 -1.77 -17.33
N ASN A 47 0.25 -1.93 -16.30
CA ASN A 47 -0.13 -1.76 -14.89
C ASN A 47 0.39 -0.47 -14.24
N THR A 48 1.39 0.17 -14.83
CA THR A 48 1.90 1.47 -14.39
C THR A 48 1.73 2.52 -15.48
N ARG A 49 1.17 3.68 -15.11
CA ARG A 49 1.13 4.87 -15.97
C ARG A 49 1.85 6.02 -15.29
N CYS A 50 2.64 6.77 -16.05
CA CYS A 50 3.18 8.03 -15.55
C CYS A 50 2.09 9.12 -15.65
N TRP A 51 1.84 9.79 -14.53
CA TRP A 51 1.00 10.98 -14.43
C TRP A 51 1.91 12.19 -14.30
N SER A 52 1.87 13.03 -15.32
CA SER A 52 2.58 14.31 -15.32
C SER A 52 1.57 15.42 -15.07
N PHE A 53 1.86 16.30 -14.14
CA PHE A 53 1.08 17.52 -13.95
C PHE A 53 2.03 18.69 -13.72
N ALA A 54 1.64 19.84 -14.26
CA ALA A 54 2.35 21.08 -14.01
C ALA A 54 1.98 21.59 -12.61
N VAL A 55 3.01 21.88 -11.83
CA VAL A 55 2.92 22.55 -10.55
C VAL A 55 3.42 23.98 -10.75
N LYS A 56 2.61 24.97 -10.39
CA LYS A 56 3.02 26.38 -10.39
C LYS A 56 3.64 26.69 -9.03
N ASP A 57 4.96 26.80 -8.97
CA ASP A 57 5.67 27.39 -7.84
C ASP A 57 5.93 28.90 -8.10
N THR A 58 6.44 29.63 -7.11
CA THR A 58 6.78 31.06 -7.25
C THR A 58 7.84 31.34 -8.30
N ASP A 59 8.60 30.32 -8.71
CA ASP A 59 9.73 30.41 -9.64
C ASP A 59 9.42 29.89 -11.07
N GLY A 60 8.20 29.40 -11.32
CA GLY A 60 7.78 28.89 -12.64
C GLY A 60 6.89 27.64 -12.59
N GLU A 61 6.60 27.07 -13.78
CA GLU A 61 5.95 25.77 -13.89
C GLU A 61 7.00 24.64 -13.79
N GLU A 62 6.94 23.84 -12.73
CA GLU A 62 7.70 22.59 -12.60
C GLU A 62 6.80 21.41 -12.97
N THR A 63 7.28 20.49 -13.80
CA THR A 63 6.52 19.26 -14.12
C THR A 63 6.90 18.18 -13.12
N VAL A 64 5.94 17.77 -12.28
CA VAL A 64 6.11 16.63 -11.39
C VAL A 64 5.57 15.38 -12.08
N ASN A 65 6.43 14.37 -12.19
CA ASN A 65 6.10 13.07 -12.74
C ASN A 65 5.91 12.08 -11.59
N MET A 66 4.68 11.58 -11.44
CA MET A 66 4.34 10.55 -10.45
C MET A 66 3.81 9.32 -11.17
N ASN A 67 4.30 8.14 -10.80
CA ASN A 67 3.70 6.92 -11.32
C ASN A 67 2.33 6.67 -10.67
N ALA A 68 1.46 5.95 -11.35
CA ALA A 68 0.19 5.47 -10.83
C ALA A 68 0.05 3.97 -11.10
N VAL A 69 -0.53 3.26 -10.15
CA VAL A 69 -0.79 1.82 -10.19
C VAL A 69 -2.25 1.59 -10.54
N ARG A 70 -2.52 0.68 -11.48
CA ARG A 70 -3.89 0.26 -11.78
C ARG A 70 -4.40 -0.69 -10.70
N LEU A 71 -5.50 -0.31 -10.05
CA LEU A 71 -6.22 -1.17 -9.10
C LEU A 71 -7.04 -2.24 -9.84
N ASN A 72 -7.38 -3.34 -9.16
CA ASN A 72 -8.27 -4.37 -9.70
C ASN A 72 -9.72 -3.88 -9.94
N SER A 73 -10.09 -2.73 -9.35
CA SER A 73 -11.32 -1.98 -9.65
C SER A 73 -11.25 -1.22 -10.98
N GLY A 74 -10.07 -1.13 -11.60
CA GLY A 74 -9.82 -0.41 -12.85
C GLY A 74 -9.46 1.08 -12.68
N HIS A 75 -9.56 1.61 -11.46
CA HIS A 75 -9.13 2.97 -11.13
C HIS A 75 -7.60 3.07 -10.98
N MET A 76 -7.06 4.28 -11.13
CA MET A 76 -5.62 4.55 -10.98
C MET A 76 -5.34 5.11 -9.59
N LEU A 77 -4.37 4.53 -8.89
CA LEU A 77 -3.87 4.95 -7.59
C LEU A 77 -2.50 5.64 -7.75
N PRO A 78 -2.33 6.92 -7.39
CA PRO A 78 -1.01 7.56 -7.42
C PRO A 78 -0.03 6.84 -6.47
N SER A 79 1.18 6.55 -6.95
CA SER A 79 2.11 5.61 -6.31
C SER A 79 2.79 6.14 -5.05
N VAL A 80 2.61 7.41 -4.71
CA VAL A 80 3.05 8.00 -3.43
C VAL A 80 1.91 8.87 -2.91
N GLY A 81 1.52 8.66 -1.65
CA GLY A 81 0.49 9.45 -0.98
C GLY A 81 1.01 10.19 0.25
N LEU A 82 0.31 11.24 0.66
CA LEU A 82 0.52 11.89 1.95
C LEU A 82 -0.42 11.24 2.99
N GLY A 83 0.15 10.56 3.98
CA GLY A 83 -0.61 10.17 5.18
C GLY A 83 -0.76 11.34 6.16
N VAL A 84 -1.94 11.51 6.75
CA VAL A 84 -2.20 12.60 7.73
C VAL A 84 -2.45 12.11 9.16
N TYR A 85 -2.05 10.87 9.48
CA TYR A 85 -2.10 10.36 10.85
C TYR A 85 -1.29 11.25 11.80
N LYS A 86 -1.91 11.64 12.93
CA LYS A 86 -1.36 12.59 13.92
C LYS A 86 -1.01 13.97 13.34
N SER A 87 -1.60 14.38 12.23
CA SER A 87 -1.69 15.80 11.89
C SER A 87 -2.92 16.36 12.57
N ALA A 88 -2.72 17.26 13.54
CA ALA A 88 -3.80 17.75 14.38
C ALA A 88 -4.88 18.46 13.54
N SER A 89 -6.14 18.22 13.89
CA SER A 89 -7.26 19.00 13.37
C SER A 89 -7.19 20.45 13.86
N GLY A 90 -7.78 21.38 13.11
CA GLY A 90 -7.82 22.80 13.46
C GLY A 90 -6.70 23.62 12.83
N GLY A 91 -6.12 23.13 11.73
CA GLY A 91 -5.21 23.90 10.88
C GLY A 91 -3.95 23.15 10.47
N GLU A 92 -3.37 22.32 11.34
CA GLU A 92 -2.12 21.62 11.01
C GLU A 92 -2.31 20.61 9.87
N CYS A 93 -3.36 19.77 9.95
CA CYS A 93 -3.71 18.85 8.86
C CYS A 93 -4.02 19.59 7.56
N TYR A 94 -4.81 20.66 7.64
CA TYR A 94 -5.14 21.49 6.48
C TYR A 94 -3.90 22.05 5.78
N GLN A 95 -2.97 22.64 6.55
CA GLN A 95 -1.74 23.20 5.98
C GLN A 95 -0.86 22.12 5.36
N ALA A 96 -0.74 20.96 6.02
CA ALA A 96 0.05 19.83 5.50
C ALA A 96 -0.52 19.29 4.18
N VAL A 97 -1.85 19.17 4.05
CA VAL A 97 -2.50 18.71 2.83
C VAL A 97 -2.38 19.76 1.73
N LEU A 98 -2.67 21.03 2.04
CA LEU A 98 -2.61 22.11 1.05
C LEU A 98 -1.18 22.29 0.50
N SER A 99 -0.16 22.23 1.36
CA SER A 99 1.24 22.30 0.92
C SER A 99 1.62 21.10 0.06
N ALA A 100 1.17 19.89 0.41
CA ALA A 100 1.43 18.70 -0.38
C ALA A 100 0.78 18.78 -1.76
N LEU A 101 -0.49 19.20 -1.86
CA LEU A 101 -1.18 19.38 -3.15
C LEU A 101 -0.47 20.41 -4.03
N LYS A 102 -0.01 21.52 -3.43
CA LYS A 102 0.83 22.54 -4.09
C LYS A 102 2.17 22.01 -4.55
N LEU A 103 2.77 21.04 -3.87
CA LEU A 103 4.03 20.40 -4.28
C LEU A 103 3.84 19.29 -5.32
N GLY A 104 2.58 18.91 -5.61
CA GLY A 104 2.29 17.88 -6.59
C GLY A 104 1.75 16.56 -6.04
N TYR A 105 1.50 16.43 -4.75
CA TYR A 105 0.77 15.25 -4.29
C TYR A 105 -0.62 15.20 -4.94
N ARG A 106 -1.04 13.99 -5.32
CA ARG A 106 -2.38 13.71 -5.84
C ARG A 106 -3.06 12.57 -5.09
N HIS A 107 -2.47 12.09 -4.00
CA HIS A 107 -3.04 11.05 -3.15
C HIS A 107 -2.91 11.47 -1.68
N ILE A 108 -4.06 11.58 -1.00
CA ILE A 108 -4.17 11.95 0.42
C ILE A 108 -4.85 10.81 1.18
N ASP A 109 -4.19 10.32 2.23
CA ASP A 109 -4.67 9.24 3.09
C ASP A 109 -5.03 9.76 4.49
N THR A 110 -6.31 9.62 4.86
CA THR A 110 -6.87 9.95 6.17
C THR A 110 -7.69 8.77 6.72
N ALA A 111 -8.41 8.96 7.83
CA ALA A 111 -9.34 8.01 8.42
C ALA A 111 -10.29 8.69 9.41
N GLN A 112 -11.45 8.08 9.63
CA GLN A 112 -12.42 8.52 10.67
C GLN A 112 -11.76 8.70 12.04
N ILE A 113 -10.94 7.73 12.45
CA ILE A 113 -10.29 7.75 13.78
C ILE A 113 -9.22 8.85 13.91
N TYR A 114 -8.80 9.48 12.81
CA TYR A 114 -7.83 10.58 12.86
C TYR A 114 -8.50 11.91 13.24
N GLY A 115 -9.82 12.02 13.07
CA GLY A 115 -10.59 13.21 13.43
C GLY A 115 -10.23 14.47 12.62
N ASN A 116 -9.67 14.30 11.42
CA ASN A 116 -9.18 15.41 10.59
C ASN A 116 -9.69 15.37 9.14
N GLU A 117 -10.74 14.59 8.86
CA GLU A 117 -11.38 14.50 7.54
C GLU A 117 -11.85 15.89 7.04
N ALA A 118 -12.43 16.72 7.91
CA ALA A 118 -12.84 18.08 7.56
C ALA A 118 -11.68 19.01 7.13
N ASP A 119 -10.50 18.86 7.73
CA ASP A 119 -9.32 19.64 7.33
C ASP A 119 -8.78 19.18 5.97
N VAL A 120 -8.82 17.86 5.68
CA VAL A 120 -8.48 17.30 4.37
C VAL A 120 -9.43 17.83 3.31
N GLY A 121 -10.73 17.74 3.55
CA GLY A 121 -11.78 18.22 2.64
C GLY A 121 -11.61 19.68 2.28
N ARG A 122 -11.44 20.54 3.30
CA ARG A 122 -11.20 21.98 3.09
C ARG A 122 -9.92 22.23 2.30
N ALA A 123 -8.82 21.54 2.59
CA ALA A 123 -7.56 21.73 1.87
C ALA A 123 -7.64 21.31 0.40
N VAL A 124 -8.38 20.23 0.09
CA VAL A 124 -8.64 19.82 -1.29
C VAL A 124 -9.47 20.86 -2.03
N ALA A 125 -10.55 21.35 -1.43
CA ALA A 125 -11.38 22.40 -2.02
C ALA A 125 -10.59 23.70 -2.28
N ASP A 126 -9.81 24.15 -1.30
CA ASP A 126 -9.02 25.38 -1.37
C ASP A 126 -7.77 25.25 -2.27
N SER A 127 -7.38 24.03 -2.64
CA SER A 127 -6.23 23.80 -3.53
C SER A 127 -6.47 24.32 -4.95
N GLY A 128 -7.74 24.50 -5.35
CA GLY A 128 -8.12 24.86 -6.71
C GLY A 128 -7.95 23.73 -7.74
N LEU A 129 -7.53 22.53 -7.32
CA LEU A 129 -7.45 21.36 -8.20
C LEU A 129 -8.85 20.79 -8.46
N PRO A 130 -9.15 20.35 -9.70
CA PRO A 130 -10.35 19.56 -9.96
C PRO A 130 -10.40 18.33 -9.05
N ARG A 131 -11.57 18.05 -8.45
CA ARG A 131 -11.72 16.95 -7.48
C ARG A 131 -11.29 15.60 -8.05
N ASP A 132 -11.53 15.35 -9.33
CA ASP A 132 -11.15 14.11 -10.02
C ASP A 132 -9.64 13.96 -10.27
N GLN A 133 -8.83 14.99 -9.99
CA GLN A 133 -7.38 14.92 -10.00
C GLN A 133 -6.78 14.56 -8.63
N VAL A 134 -7.55 14.60 -7.54
CA VAL A 134 -7.06 14.27 -6.20
C VAL A 134 -7.67 12.94 -5.75
N PHE A 135 -6.83 11.95 -5.46
CA PHE A 135 -7.22 10.66 -4.92
C PHE A 135 -7.32 10.77 -3.38
N ILE A 136 -8.52 10.58 -2.82
CA ILE A 136 -8.73 10.59 -1.36
C ILE A 136 -9.00 9.19 -0.87
N THR A 137 -8.19 8.76 0.10
CA THR A 137 -8.38 7.53 0.89
C THR A 137 -8.88 7.88 2.29
N THR A 138 -9.97 7.24 2.72
CA THR A 138 -10.39 7.23 4.14
C THR A 138 -10.73 5.83 4.61
N LYS A 139 -10.99 5.66 5.92
CA LYS A 139 -11.09 4.35 6.56
C LYS A 139 -12.18 4.28 7.62
N MET A 140 -12.92 3.17 7.60
CA MET A 140 -13.95 2.83 8.59
C MET A 140 -13.29 2.38 9.87
N TRP A 141 -13.52 3.09 10.98
CA TRP A 141 -13.09 2.60 12.28
C TRP A 141 -13.94 1.42 12.77
N THR A 142 -13.36 0.54 13.58
CA THR A 142 -13.99 -0.72 14.00
C THR A 142 -15.26 -0.54 14.84
N SER A 143 -15.44 0.62 15.48
CA SER A 143 -16.68 0.94 16.22
C SER A 143 -17.91 1.09 15.33
N ASN A 144 -17.70 1.34 14.03
CA ASN A 144 -18.75 1.57 13.04
C ASN A 144 -19.07 0.31 12.21
N TRP A 145 -18.66 -0.87 12.67
CA TRP A 145 -18.92 -2.13 11.98
C TRP A 145 -20.37 -2.60 12.10
N GLY A 146 -20.79 -3.39 11.12
CA GLY A 146 -22.18 -3.78 10.84
C GLY A 146 -22.78 -2.93 9.73
N PHE A 147 -23.70 -3.50 8.95
CA PHE A 147 -24.19 -2.90 7.71
C PHE A 147 -24.70 -1.46 7.88
N ASP A 148 -25.66 -1.24 8.77
CA ASP A 148 -26.29 0.08 8.95
C ASP A 148 -25.31 1.13 9.50
N LYS A 149 -24.47 0.73 10.46
CA LYS A 149 -23.44 1.62 11.03
C LYS A 149 -22.39 1.98 10.00
N ALA A 150 -21.98 1.03 9.17
CA ALA A 150 -21.01 1.25 8.11
C ALA A 150 -21.58 2.18 7.04
N ALA A 151 -22.83 1.97 6.62
CA ALA A 151 -23.52 2.84 5.67
C ALA A 151 -23.62 4.29 6.20
N ALA A 152 -23.98 4.46 7.48
CA ALA A 152 -24.01 5.77 8.14
C ALA A 152 -22.60 6.39 8.23
N GLY A 153 -21.60 5.60 8.61
CA GLY A 153 -20.20 6.04 8.72
C GLY A 153 -19.59 6.49 7.39
N ILE A 154 -19.94 5.83 6.28
CA ILE A 154 -19.52 6.26 4.92
C ILE A 154 -20.07 7.66 4.63
N ARG A 155 -21.38 7.87 4.86
CA ARG A 155 -22.02 9.18 4.64
C ARG A 155 -21.47 10.26 5.56
N GLN A 156 -21.13 9.91 6.80
CA GLN A 156 -20.45 10.82 7.71
C GLN A 156 -19.09 11.26 7.16
N SER A 157 -18.23 10.33 6.74
CA SER A 157 -16.92 10.69 6.17
C SER A 157 -17.04 11.55 4.92
N LEU A 158 -18.01 11.29 4.04
CA LEU A 158 -18.28 12.13 2.87
C LEU A 158 -18.72 13.55 3.26
N ALA A 159 -19.57 13.67 4.29
CA ALA A 159 -20.02 14.95 4.81
C ALA A 159 -18.86 15.74 5.47
N GLU A 160 -18.02 15.07 6.26
CA GLU A 160 -16.83 15.68 6.87
C GLU A 160 -15.84 16.14 5.80
N LEU A 161 -15.52 15.29 4.82
CA LEU A 161 -14.66 15.63 3.69
C LEU A 161 -15.27 16.68 2.73
N GLY A 162 -16.58 16.94 2.81
CA GLY A 162 -17.27 17.85 1.90
C GLY A 162 -17.19 17.44 0.43
N THR A 163 -17.20 16.14 0.13
CA THR A 163 -17.01 15.58 -1.22
C THR A 163 -18.14 14.62 -1.58
N PRO A 164 -18.57 14.56 -2.86
CA PRO A 164 -19.62 13.62 -3.28
C PRO A 164 -19.17 12.15 -3.30
N TYR A 165 -17.87 11.90 -3.39
CA TYR A 165 -17.29 10.54 -3.37
C TYR A 165 -15.88 10.54 -2.76
N VAL A 166 -15.40 9.34 -2.39
CA VAL A 166 -13.98 9.06 -2.14
C VAL A 166 -13.43 8.04 -3.12
N ASP A 167 -12.12 8.08 -3.35
CA ASP A 167 -11.46 7.24 -4.34
C ASP A 167 -11.16 5.84 -3.79
N LEU A 168 -10.82 5.77 -2.51
CA LEU A 168 -10.60 4.52 -1.78
C LEU A 168 -11.20 4.59 -0.37
N PHE A 169 -11.96 3.56 0.01
CA PHE A 169 -12.47 3.40 1.37
C PHE A 169 -11.99 2.07 1.95
N LEU A 170 -11.31 2.11 3.09
CA LEU A 170 -10.71 0.92 3.71
C LEU A 170 -11.46 0.51 4.98
N LEU A 171 -11.54 -0.79 5.26
CA LEU A 171 -11.70 -1.26 6.64
C LEU A 171 -10.37 -1.04 7.39
N HIS A 172 -10.36 -0.24 8.46
CA HIS A 172 -9.10 0.20 9.08
C HIS A 172 -8.29 -0.94 9.74
N ALA A 173 -8.96 -1.97 10.25
CA ALA A 173 -8.35 -3.16 10.86
C ALA A 173 -9.29 -4.36 10.70
N PRO A 174 -8.86 -5.61 10.99
CA PRO A 174 -9.71 -6.79 10.83
C PRO A 174 -10.94 -6.87 11.75
N GLY A 175 -11.02 -6.02 12.77
CA GLY A 175 -12.20 -5.81 13.63
C GLY A 175 -12.86 -7.08 14.14
N ASP A 176 -14.17 -7.01 14.37
CA ASP A 176 -14.97 -8.15 14.86
C ASP A 176 -15.43 -9.07 13.69
N PRO A 177 -15.02 -10.35 13.65
CA PRO A 177 -15.41 -11.30 12.62
C PRO A 177 -16.93 -11.42 12.44
N ALA A 178 -17.71 -11.25 13.52
CA ALA A 178 -19.16 -11.37 13.49
C ALA A 178 -19.85 -10.30 12.64
N THR A 179 -19.22 -9.13 12.47
CA THR A 179 -19.80 -7.99 11.73
C THR A 179 -19.03 -7.64 10.46
N ARG A 180 -17.89 -8.31 10.20
CA ARG A 180 -17.01 -8.01 9.05
C ARG A 180 -17.72 -8.15 7.70
N ALA A 181 -18.44 -9.24 7.49
CA ALA A 181 -19.12 -9.51 6.22
C ALA A 181 -20.21 -8.46 5.93
N ASP A 182 -21.01 -8.10 6.92
CA ASP A 182 -22.02 -7.06 6.80
C ASP A 182 -21.41 -5.67 6.56
N THR A 183 -20.29 -5.37 7.21
CA THR A 183 -19.52 -4.13 6.99
C THR A 183 -19.00 -4.07 5.56
N TRP A 184 -18.43 -5.16 5.04
CA TRP A 184 -17.95 -5.23 3.66
C TRP A 184 -19.10 -5.05 2.65
N ARG A 185 -20.25 -5.68 2.89
CA ARG A 185 -21.45 -5.51 2.07
C ARG A 185 -21.92 -4.05 1.98
N ALA A 186 -21.79 -3.28 3.05
CA ALA A 186 -22.11 -1.85 3.03
C ALA A 186 -21.14 -1.06 2.15
N LEU A 187 -19.85 -1.40 2.16
CA LEU A 187 -18.84 -0.84 1.25
C LEU A 187 -19.16 -1.19 -0.22
N GLU A 188 -19.56 -2.43 -0.49
CA GLU A 188 -19.98 -2.87 -1.83
C GLU A 188 -21.23 -2.14 -2.35
N GLU A 189 -22.22 -1.89 -1.48
CA GLU A 189 -23.38 -1.06 -1.82
C GLU A 189 -22.96 0.38 -2.15
N ALA A 190 -22.09 0.97 -1.33
CA ALA A 190 -21.61 2.33 -1.56
C ALA A 190 -20.78 2.47 -2.85
N VAL A 191 -20.11 1.40 -3.30
CA VAL A 191 -19.51 1.34 -4.66
C VAL A 191 -20.60 1.38 -5.73
N ARG A 192 -21.67 0.58 -5.59
CA ARG A 192 -22.80 0.58 -6.54
C ARG A 192 -23.53 1.92 -6.59
N GLU A 193 -23.63 2.62 -5.46
CA GLU A 193 -24.20 3.97 -5.36
C GLU A 193 -23.28 5.07 -5.93
N GLY A 194 -22.02 4.76 -6.26
CA GLY A 194 -21.04 5.73 -6.77
C GLY A 194 -20.43 6.64 -5.69
N LEU A 195 -20.67 6.33 -4.41
CA LEU A 195 -20.12 7.06 -3.27
C LEU A 195 -18.64 6.74 -3.02
N ILE A 196 -18.21 5.55 -3.45
CA ILE A 196 -16.85 5.05 -3.31
C ILE A 196 -16.40 4.45 -4.65
N ARG A 197 -15.23 4.81 -5.15
CA ARG A 197 -14.71 4.24 -6.40
C ARG A 197 -14.07 2.87 -6.20
N SER A 198 -13.25 2.72 -5.17
CA SER A 198 -12.58 1.46 -4.82
C SER A 198 -12.73 1.17 -3.33
N ILE A 199 -12.85 -0.10 -2.98
CA ILE A 199 -12.90 -0.54 -1.58
C ILE A 199 -11.72 -1.47 -1.30
N GLY A 200 -11.22 -1.41 -0.09
CA GLY A 200 -10.07 -2.19 0.33
C GLY A 200 -10.07 -2.45 1.82
N VAL A 201 -8.98 -3.03 2.29
CA VAL A 201 -8.75 -3.32 3.69
C VAL A 201 -7.45 -2.67 4.15
N SER A 202 -7.28 -2.57 5.45
CA SER A 202 -6.04 -2.21 6.09
C SER A 202 -5.79 -3.17 7.22
N ASN A 203 -4.54 -3.59 7.36
CA ASN A 203 -4.08 -4.49 8.41
C ASN A 203 -4.66 -5.91 8.35
N PHE A 204 -4.92 -6.44 7.16
CA PHE A 204 -5.39 -7.82 7.02
C PHE A 204 -4.20 -8.74 6.71
N GLY A 205 -3.95 -9.70 7.61
CA GLY A 205 -3.11 -10.86 7.31
C GLY A 205 -3.82 -11.88 6.39
N VAL A 206 -3.08 -12.86 5.89
CA VAL A 206 -3.61 -13.88 4.95
C VAL A 206 -4.89 -14.57 5.46
N PRO A 207 -4.98 -15.02 6.74
CA PRO A 207 -6.21 -15.64 7.22
C PRO A 207 -7.44 -14.71 7.18
N HIS A 208 -7.25 -13.42 7.46
CA HIS A 208 -8.33 -12.43 7.39
C HIS A 208 -8.82 -12.21 5.96
N LEU A 209 -7.88 -12.16 5.00
CA LEU A 209 -8.20 -12.01 3.57
C LEU A 209 -8.97 -13.22 3.05
N LEU A 210 -8.52 -14.44 3.38
CA LEU A 210 -9.21 -15.68 3.03
C LEU A 210 -10.62 -15.71 3.62
N LYS A 211 -10.77 -15.32 4.90
CA LYS A 211 -12.07 -15.30 5.55
C LYS A 211 -13.03 -14.29 4.92
N LEU A 212 -12.54 -13.10 4.56
CA LEU A 212 -13.33 -12.09 3.87
C LEU A 212 -13.80 -12.59 2.49
N ALA A 213 -12.90 -13.25 1.75
CA ALA A 213 -13.17 -13.78 0.41
C ALA A 213 -14.31 -14.83 0.37
N GLU A 214 -14.63 -15.49 1.49
CA GLU A 214 -15.77 -16.42 1.57
C GLU A 214 -17.12 -15.72 1.33
N THR A 215 -17.21 -14.41 1.58
CA THR A 215 -18.47 -13.65 1.52
C THR A 215 -18.44 -12.42 0.62
N ALA A 216 -17.25 -11.93 0.28
CA ALA A 216 -17.08 -10.74 -0.56
C ALA A 216 -17.48 -11.00 -2.01
N SER A 217 -18.33 -10.13 -2.56
CA SER A 217 -18.67 -10.10 -3.98
C SER A 217 -17.66 -9.25 -4.78
N VAL A 218 -17.10 -8.23 -4.14
CA VAL A 218 -16.03 -7.37 -4.69
C VAL A 218 -14.73 -7.69 -3.94
N LYS A 219 -13.69 -8.10 -4.67
CA LYS A 219 -12.36 -8.33 -4.09
C LYS A 219 -11.78 -6.98 -3.59
N PRO A 220 -11.10 -6.95 -2.43
CA PRO A 220 -10.37 -5.76 -2.00
C PRO A 220 -9.38 -5.28 -3.07
N ALA A 221 -9.40 -3.99 -3.39
CA ALA A 221 -8.46 -3.38 -4.33
C ALA A 221 -7.09 -3.13 -3.69
N VAL A 222 -7.08 -2.86 -2.39
CA VAL A 222 -5.90 -2.48 -1.61
C VAL A 222 -5.90 -3.23 -0.28
N ASN A 223 -4.70 -3.60 0.20
CA ASN A 223 -4.44 -3.92 1.59
C ASN A 223 -3.35 -2.98 2.13
N GLN A 224 -3.74 -2.01 2.96
CA GLN A 224 -2.82 -1.03 3.54
C GLN A 224 -2.22 -1.58 4.85
N ILE A 225 -0.93 -1.90 4.90
CA ILE A 225 -0.26 -2.51 6.06
C ILE A 225 1.07 -1.82 6.40
N GLU A 226 1.62 -2.08 7.59
CA GLU A 226 2.95 -1.59 7.95
C GLU A 226 3.99 -2.30 7.10
N LEU A 227 4.67 -1.53 6.25
CA LEU A 227 5.74 -2.02 5.37
C LEU A 227 6.92 -1.07 5.36
N HIS A 228 8.09 -1.62 5.68
CA HIS A 228 9.40 -0.98 5.60
C HIS A 228 10.48 -2.08 5.67
N PRO A 229 11.77 -1.80 5.44
CA PRO A 229 12.79 -2.85 5.37
C PRO A 229 12.84 -3.82 6.57
N TRP A 230 12.48 -3.35 7.76
CA TRP A 230 12.43 -4.17 9.00
C TRP A 230 11.10 -4.89 9.26
N GLN A 231 10.10 -4.77 8.37
CA GLN A 231 8.79 -5.42 8.43
C GLN A 231 8.20 -5.49 7.03
N GLN A 232 8.47 -6.57 6.32
CA GLN A 232 8.14 -6.76 4.91
C GLN A 232 6.94 -7.68 4.71
N ARG A 233 6.60 -8.50 5.73
CA ARG A 233 5.43 -9.41 5.74
C ARG A 233 5.33 -10.25 4.46
N PRO A 234 6.33 -11.11 4.16
CA PRO A 234 6.47 -11.78 2.87
C PRO A 234 5.30 -12.69 2.50
N ASP A 235 4.61 -13.27 3.48
CA ASP A 235 3.40 -14.07 3.28
C ASP A 235 2.22 -13.22 2.79
N VAL A 236 1.99 -12.07 3.43
CA VAL A 236 0.95 -11.10 3.02
C VAL A 236 1.31 -10.47 1.68
N GLU A 237 2.58 -10.13 1.45
CA GLU A 237 3.10 -9.65 0.16
C GLU A 237 2.79 -10.64 -0.97
N ALA A 238 3.21 -11.90 -0.82
CA ALA A 238 3.01 -12.92 -1.83
C ALA A 238 1.53 -13.15 -2.13
N HIS A 239 0.68 -13.24 -1.09
CA HIS A 239 -0.75 -13.44 -1.26
C HIS A 239 -1.43 -12.26 -1.95
N CYS A 240 -1.19 -11.02 -1.49
CA CYS A 240 -1.79 -9.84 -2.10
C CYS A 240 -1.38 -9.70 -3.57
N ARG A 241 -0.10 -9.95 -3.89
CA ARG A 241 0.39 -9.93 -5.28
C ARG A 241 -0.31 -10.98 -6.15
N ALA A 242 -0.44 -12.22 -5.67
CA ALA A 242 -1.11 -13.29 -6.41
C ALA A 242 -2.60 -12.99 -6.67
N GLU A 243 -3.25 -12.28 -5.74
CA GLU A 243 -4.67 -11.93 -5.83
C GLU A 243 -4.95 -10.62 -6.60
N GLY A 244 -3.90 -9.89 -7.00
CA GLY A 244 -4.03 -8.57 -7.63
C GLY A 244 -4.53 -7.49 -6.65
N ILE A 245 -4.17 -7.61 -5.38
CA ILE A 245 -4.44 -6.64 -4.32
C ILE A 245 -3.21 -5.76 -4.14
N VAL A 246 -3.35 -4.45 -4.32
CA VAL A 246 -2.22 -3.51 -4.18
C VAL A 246 -1.87 -3.33 -2.71
N LEU A 247 -0.58 -3.32 -2.39
CA LEU A 247 -0.09 -3.02 -1.05
C LEU A 247 0.22 -1.53 -0.91
N GLU A 248 -0.47 -0.88 0.02
CA GLU A 248 -0.09 0.46 0.50
C GLU A 248 0.74 0.33 1.77
N ALA A 249 1.90 0.97 1.79
CA ALA A 249 2.84 0.94 2.90
C ALA A 249 2.63 2.15 3.82
N TYR A 250 1.95 1.95 4.95
CA TYR A 250 1.96 2.95 6.03
C TYR A 250 3.22 2.81 6.89
N SER A 251 3.57 3.89 7.60
CA SER A 251 4.85 3.99 8.34
C SER A 251 6.09 3.64 7.48
N PRO A 252 6.19 4.04 6.20
CA PRO A 252 7.27 3.57 5.31
C PRO A 252 8.67 4.01 5.77
N LEU A 253 8.75 4.98 6.69
CA LEU A 253 9.98 5.47 7.31
C LEU A 253 10.24 4.86 8.69
N ALA A 254 9.57 3.76 9.05
CA ALA A 254 9.57 3.15 10.38
C ALA A 254 9.33 4.16 11.51
N LYS A 255 8.38 5.09 11.30
CA LYS A 255 8.12 6.26 12.18
C LYS A 255 9.39 7.04 12.59
N ALA A 256 10.32 7.16 11.66
CA ALA A 256 11.64 7.78 11.84
C ALA A 256 12.59 7.07 12.82
N GLN A 257 12.22 5.93 13.40
CA GLN A 257 13.04 5.19 14.36
C GLN A 257 14.34 4.62 13.74
N LYS A 258 14.35 4.45 12.42
CA LYS A 258 15.42 3.80 11.67
C LYS A 258 16.09 4.67 10.60
N LEU A 259 15.81 5.98 10.56
CA LEU A 259 16.50 6.90 9.63
C LEU A 259 18.01 6.99 9.89
N GLY A 260 18.45 6.59 11.09
CA GLY A 260 19.86 6.55 11.47
C GLY A 260 20.57 5.22 11.23
N ASP A 261 19.90 4.23 10.64
CA ASP A 261 20.48 2.90 10.42
C ASP A 261 21.72 2.99 9.50
N PRO A 262 22.87 2.38 9.89
CA PRO A 262 24.11 2.47 9.11
C PRO A 262 23.97 1.98 7.67
N VAL A 263 23.17 0.93 7.45
CA VAL A 263 22.96 0.37 6.11
C VAL A 263 22.22 1.37 5.23
N VAL A 264 21.14 1.96 5.75
CA VAL A 264 20.36 2.96 5.02
C VAL A 264 21.19 4.21 4.75
N ARG A 265 22.00 4.66 5.72
CA ARG A 265 22.90 5.81 5.54
C ARG A 265 23.95 5.56 4.48
N GLN A 266 24.57 4.39 4.48
CA GLN A 266 25.59 4.05 3.49
C GLN A 266 25.02 4.05 2.06
N VAL A 267 23.82 3.50 1.87
CA VAL A 267 23.11 3.56 0.58
C VAL A 267 22.77 5.00 0.20
N ALA A 268 22.26 5.78 1.15
CA ALA A 268 21.90 7.18 0.94
C ALA A 268 23.11 8.05 0.54
N GLU A 269 24.24 7.89 1.23
CA GLU A 269 25.50 8.57 0.96
C GLU A 269 26.04 8.25 -0.44
N ARG A 270 26.08 6.96 -0.81
CA ARG A 270 26.56 6.54 -2.12
C ARG A 270 25.71 7.09 -3.27
N LEU A 271 24.40 7.24 -3.06
CA LEU A 271 23.47 7.75 -4.06
C LEU A 271 23.27 9.27 -4.02
N GLY A 272 23.83 9.97 -3.02
CA GLY A 272 23.64 11.41 -2.85
C GLY A 272 22.19 11.81 -2.54
N VAL A 273 21.46 10.96 -1.80
CA VAL A 273 20.05 11.17 -1.43
C VAL A 273 19.85 11.09 0.09
N THR A 274 18.66 11.37 0.59
CA THR A 274 18.37 11.23 2.03
C THR A 274 18.01 9.79 2.40
N PRO A 275 18.20 9.37 3.67
CA PRO A 275 17.70 8.09 4.17
C PRO A 275 16.19 7.88 3.94
N ALA A 276 15.39 8.95 4.05
CA ALA A 276 13.96 8.87 3.78
C ALA A 276 13.67 8.56 2.30
N GLN A 277 14.42 9.18 1.38
CA GLN A 277 14.32 8.90 -0.06
C GLN A 277 14.70 7.43 -0.36
N VAL A 278 15.74 6.88 0.28
CA VAL A 278 16.09 5.45 0.12
C VAL A 278 14.93 4.54 0.54
N LEU A 279 14.34 4.76 1.71
CA LEU A 279 13.23 3.92 2.21
C LEU A 279 11.98 4.00 1.32
N LEU A 280 11.65 5.20 0.84
CA LEU A 280 10.53 5.40 -0.07
C LEU A 280 10.79 4.77 -1.44
N ARG A 281 12.01 4.90 -1.97
CA ARG A 281 12.39 4.27 -3.24
C ARG A 281 12.39 2.75 -3.14
N TRP A 282 12.84 2.19 -2.01
CA TRP A 282 12.74 0.76 -1.74
C TRP A 282 11.28 0.30 -1.79
N SER A 283 10.38 1.01 -1.11
CA SER A 283 8.95 0.71 -1.11
C SER A 283 8.37 0.71 -2.53
N LEU A 284 8.69 1.74 -3.33
CA LEU A 284 8.28 1.83 -4.73
C LEU A 284 8.83 0.68 -5.60
N GLN A 285 10.11 0.32 -5.45
CA GLN A 285 10.73 -0.77 -6.21
C GLN A 285 10.28 -2.17 -5.79
N LYS A 286 9.81 -2.33 -4.55
CA LYS A 286 9.08 -3.53 -4.10
C LYS A 286 7.66 -3.61 -4.69
N GLY A 287 7.17 -2.52 -5.28
CA GLY A 287 5.81 -2.45 -5.83
C GLY A 287 4.75 -1.94 -4.88
N PHE A 288 5.15 -1.38 -3.75
CA PHE A 288 4.23 -0.83 -2.76
C PHE A 288 3.93 0.64 -3.07
N VAL A 289 2.84 1.13 -2.50
CA VAL A 289 2.46 2.55 -2.53
C VAL A 289 2.76 3.16 -1.15
N PRO A 290 3.92 3.82 -0.95
CA PRO A 290 4.26 4.40 0.34
C PRO A 290 3.42 5.65 0.68
N LEU A 291 3.07 5.75 1.96
CA LEU A 291 2.30 6.85 2.54
C LEU A 291 3.11 7.62 3.60
N PRO A 292 4.21 8.31 3.24
CA PRO A 292 4.95 9.12 4.20
C PRO A 292 4.08 10.26 4.75
N LYS A 293 4.19 10.50 6.05
CA LYS A 293 3.59 11.66 6.71
C LYS A 293 4.63 12.76 6.91
N SER A 294 4.28 14.00 6.57
CA SER A 294 5.05 15.18 6.97
C SER A 294 4.16 16.42 7.00
N ASN A 295 4.35 17.27 8.02
CA ASN A 295 3.78 18.63 8.09
C ASN A 295 4.77 19.70 7.60
N SER A 296 5.97 19.32 7.16
CA SER A 296 7.00 20.22 6.65
C SER A 296 7.01 20.16 5.12
N PRO A 297 6.81 21.30 4.42
CA PRO A 297 6.90 21.38 2.97
C PRO A 297 8.22 20.86 2.41
N ASP A 298 9.37 21.17 3.04
CA ASP A 298 10.67 20.70 2.57
C ASP A 298 10.79 19.18 2.58
N ARG A 299 10.31 18.54 3.66
CA ARG A 299 10.27 17.08 3.74
C ARG A 299 9.26 16.48 2.77
N GLN A 300 8.11 17.13 2.54
CA GLN A 300 7.15 16.69 1.53
C GLN A 300 7.78 16.73 0.13
N ARG A 301 8.48 17.82 -0.21
CA ARG A 301 9.21 17.95 -1.49
C ARG A 301 10.27 16.86 -1.62
N SER A 302 11.08 16.66 -0.58
CA SER A 302 12.10 15.59 -0.55
C SER A 302 11.49 14.19 -0.68
N ASN A 303 10.33 13.94 -0.08
CA ASN A 303 9.63 12.66 -0.15
C ASN A 303 8.99 12.38 -1.53
N LEU A 304 8.64 13.43 -2.30
CA LEU A 304 8.18 13.28 -3.70
C LEU A 304 9.34 13.09 -4.67
N ASP A 305 10.50 13.65 -4.35
CA ASP A 305 11.69 13.52 -5.14
C ASP A 305 12.32 12.12 -4.93
N VAL A 306 11.61 11.08 -5.37
CA VAL A 306 12.02 9.66 -5.29
C VAL A 306 11.94 8.96 -6.65
N PHE A 307 11.64 9.72 -7.70
CA PHE A 307 11.57 9.23 -9.08
C PHE A 307 12.83 9.53 -9.90
N ARG A 308 13.72 10.42 -9.44
CA ARG A 308 14.97 10.80 -10.15
C ARG A 308 16.10 9.78 -10.07
N PHE A 309 15.97 8.74 -9.25
CA PHE A 309 17.01 7.74 -9.01
C PHE A 309 16.41 6.36 -8.80
N GLU A 310 17.25 5.33 -8.88
CA GLU A 310 16.90 3.94 -8.63
C GLU A 310 17.88 3.30 -7.65
N LEU A 311 17.40 2.33 -6.87
CA LEU A 311 18.23 1.43 -6.07
C LEU A 311 18.68 0.28 -6.95
N GLY A 312 19.99 0.02 -6.99
CA GLY A 312 20.55 -1.13 -7.69
C GLY A 312 20.14 -2.45 -7.04
N ALA A 313 20.38 -3.57 -7.74
CA ALA A 313 20.04 -4.90 -7.24
C ALA A 313 20.74 -5.23 -5.90
N GLU A 314 21.99 -4.81 -5.74
CA GLU A 314 22.75 -4.98 -4.49
C GLU A 314 22.10 -4.18 -3.35
N ASP A 315 21.73 -2.93 -3.59
CA ASP A 315 21.08 -2.07 -2.58
C ASP A 315 19.72 -2.62 -2.15
N MET A 316 18.93 -3.08 -3.12
CA MET A 316 17.67 -3.76 -2.84
C MET A 316 17.90 -5.00 -1.97
N ALA A 317 18.85 -5.87 -2.33
CA ALA A 317 19.16 -7.07 -1.56
C ALA A 317 19.67 -6.75 -0.14
N THR A 318 20.50 -5.71 0.00
CA THR A 318 20.99 -5.23 1.28
C THR A 318 19.85 -4.73 2.17
N LEU A 319 18.91 -3.94 1.63
CA LEU A 319 17.75 -3.46 2.37
C LEU A 319 16.75 -4.57 2.69
N ASP A 320 16.55 -5.52 1.77
CA ASP A 320 15.71 -6.70 1.98
C ASP A 320 16.26 -7.57 3.14
N GLY A 321 17.58 -7.57 3.35
CA GLY A 321 18.23 -8.24 4.48
C GLY A 321 17.99 -7.61 5.86
N LEU A 322 17.31 -6.47 5.95
CA LEU A 322 17.03 -5.78 7.22
C LEU A 322 15.79 -6.30 7.95
N GLU A 323 15.07 -7.27 7.39
CA GLU A 323 13.87 -7.84 8.01
C GLU A 323 14.15 -8.30 9.45
N SER A 324 13.31 -7.83 10.38
CA SER A 324 13.43 -8.14 11.80
C SER A 324 12.09 -8.29 12.51
N GLY A 325 10.96 -8.19 11.80
CA GLY A 325 9.61 -8.19 12.37
C GLY A 325 9.29 -6.94 13.20
N LEU A 326 9.96 -5.81 12.94
CA LEU A 326 9.77 -4.57 13.70
C LEU A 326 8.37 -4.00 13.46
N VAL A 327 7.54 -3.99 14.49
CA VAL A 327 6.27 -3.24 14.50
C VAL A 327 6.49 -1.90 15.21
N THR A 328 6.25 -0.77 14.53
CA THR A 328 6.52 0.57 15.10
C THR A 328 5.38 1.11 15.97
N GLY A 329 4.34 0.31 16.20
CA GLY A 329 3.21 0.66 17.04
C GLY A 329 2.38 -0.55 17.41
N TRP A 330 1.11 -0.51 17.02
CA TRP A 330 0.17 -1.61 17.22
C TRP A 330 0.34 -2.62 16.08
N ASP A 331 0.29 -3.92 16.37
CA ASP A 331 0.20 -4.99 15.36
C ASP A 331 -1.26 -5.49 15.21
N PRO A 332 -2.10 -4.79 14.43
CA PRO A 332 -3.48 -5.20 14.21
C PRO A 332 -3.62 -6.57 13.54
N ILE A 333 -2.63 -7.03 12.77
CA ILE A 333 -2.70 -8.34 12.11
C ILE A 333 -2.60 -9.46 13.16
N ALA A 334 -1.71 -9.33 14.13
CA ALA A 334 -1.57 -10.31 15.21
C ALA A 334 -2.67 -10.16 16.29
N ASN A 335 -3.19 -8.94 16.48
CA ASN A 335 -4.05 -8.62 17.62
C ASN A 335 -5.55 -8.73 17.34
N ASN A 336 -5.98 -8.97 16.10
CA ASN A 336 -7.41 -9.14 15.77
C ASN A 336 -7.70 -10.60 15.40
N PRO A 337 -8.89 -11.11 15.75
CA PRO A 337 -9.30 -12.47 15.39
C PRO A 337 -9.69 -12.60 13.92
N VAL A 338 -9.52 -13.82 13.41
CA VAL A 338 -9.91 -14.23 12.04
C VAL A 338 -11.40 -14.45 11.95
#